data_AF-A0A4U5UR48-F1
#
_entry.id   AF-A0A4U5UR48-F1
#
_cell.length_a   1.000
_cell.length_b   1.000
_cell.length_c   1.000
_cell.angle_alpha   90.00
_cell.angle_beta   90.00
_cell.angle_gamma   90.00
#
_symmetry.space_group_name_H-M   'P 1'
#
loop_
_entity.id
_entity.type
_entity.pdbx_description
1 polymer ?
#
loop_
_entity_poly.entity_id
_entity_poly.type
_entity_poly.pdbx_seq_one_letter_code
_entity_poly.pdbx_strand_id
1 'polypeptide(L)'
;MESRPNEHTDVVHSAEDCAICLDKIQGKKTLKCLHSFCSECIDSVFKFKPACPICNTYHGEYTGTQPEGTMTVTQSWLNLPGFEHCGCIVIQYSFPSGIQGPEHPNPGVRYSGTSRTAYLPDCKEGQKVLKLLKKAFDRRLIFTIGRSVTTGLNNVITWNDIHHKTNIDGGPQRVSLAVGRTLAHCLPACLLILSSSGARATQSQTYLSIWGQGTLLFVSLHYNEDELHQT
;
A
#
# COMPACT_ATOMS: atom_id res chain seq x y z
N MET A 1 -11.27 5.32 -67.55
CA MET A 1 -10.61 4.87 -66.31
C MET A 1 -10.99 5.86 -65.24
N GLU A 2 -12.03 5.55 -64.47
CA GLU A 2 -12.53 6.39 -63.38
C GLU A 2 -11.58 6.26 -62.18
N SER A 3 -10.92 7.35 -61.81
CA SER A 3 -10.11 7.45 -60.61
C SER A 3 -11.02 7.65 -59.40
N ARG A 4 -11.21 6.61 -58.59
CA ARG A 4 -11.87 6.68 -57.28
C ARG A 4 -11.06 7.56 -56.31
N PRO A 5 -11.68 8.48 -55.55
CA PRO A 5 -11.00 9.14 -54.44
C PRO A 5 -10.82 8.13 -53.30
N ASN A 6 -9.60 8.03 -52.78
CA ASN A 6 -9.29 7.29 -51.57
C ASN A 6 -9.80 8.10 -50.39
N GLU A 7 -11.01 7.77 -49.90
CA GLU A 7 -11.59 8.31 -48.67
C GLU A 7 -10.78 7.75 -47.49
N HIS A 8 -9.70 8.44 -47.13
CA HIS A 8 -9.07 8.24 -45.84
C HIS A 8 -9.94 8.96 -44.81
N THR A 9 -10.94 8.24 -44.29
CA THR A 9 -11.72 8.72 -43.16
C THR A 9 -10.81 8.66 -41.93
N ASP A 10 -10.28 9.83 -41.54
CA ASP A 10 -9.75 10.04 -40.21
C ASP A 10 -10.88 9.75 -39.21
N VAL A 11 -10.87 8.55 -38.63
CA VAL A 11 -11.81 8.18 -37.56
C VAL A 11 -11.45 9.03 -36.35
N VAL A 12 -12.13 10.16 -36.23
CA VAL A 12 -12.12 10.99 -35.02
C VAL A 12 -12.80 10.16 -33.94
N HIS A 13 -12.03 9.36 -33.20
CA HIS A 13 -12.54 8.66 -32.04
C HIS A 13 -13.05 9.68 -31.03
N SER A 14 -14.36 9.72 -30.86
CA SER A 14 -15.01 10.66 -29.96
C SER A 14 -14.73 10.24 -28.51
N ALA A 15 -14.79 11.17 -27.56
CA ALA A 15 -14.66 10.85 -26.12
C ALA A 15 -15.77 9.92 -25.58
N GLU A 16 -16.68 9.48 -26.45
CA GLU A 16 -17.78 8.55 -26.18
C GLU A 16 -17.52 7.13 -26.72
N ASP A 17 -16.38 6.90 -27.37
CA ASP A 17 -16.00 5.57 -27.86
C ASP A 17 -15.24 4.79 -26.77
N CYS A 18 -15.55 3.50 -26.65
CA CYS A 18 -14.95 2.60 -25.70
C CYS A 18 -13.59 2.13 -26.23
N ALA A 19 -12.49 2.45 -25.54
CA ALA A 19 -11.15 2.04 -25.96
C ALA A 19 -10.87 0.52 -25.88
N ILE A 20 -11.83 -0.29 -25.44
CA ILE A 20 -11.70 -1.77 -25.39
C ILE A 20 -12.36 -2.43 -26.60
N CYS A 21 -13.60 -2.07 -26.93
CA CYS A 21 -14.32 -2.65 -28.06
C CYS A 21 -14.29 -1.77 -29.33
N LEU A 22 -13.80 -0.53 -29.21
CA LEU A 22 -13.72 0.47 -30.28
C LEU A 22 -15.07 0.96 -30.83
N ASP A 23 -16.17 0.67 -30.11
CA ASP A 23 -17.53 1.13 -30.40
C ASP A 23 -18.01 2.16 -29.37
N LYS A 24 -19.15 2.81 -29.64
CA LYS A 24 -19.82 3.70 -28.67
C LYS A 24 -20.04 3.02 -27.33
N ILE A 25 -19.72 3.71 -26.23
CA ILE A 25 -19.85 3.18 -24.88
C ILE A 25 -21.29 2.76 -24.57
N GLN A 26 -21.49 1.47 -24.29
CA GLN A 26 -22.74 0.89 -23.81
C GLN A 26 -22.65 0.61 -22.31
N GLY A 27 -23.63 1.05 -21.52
CA GLY A 27 -23.60 0.86 -20.07
C GLY A 27 -22.38 1.51 -19.41
N LYS A 28 -22.22 2.83 -19.59
CA LYS A 28 -21.03 3.59 -19.20
C LYS A 28 -20.59 3.31 -17.76
N LYS A 29 -19.36 2.83 -17.61
CA LYS A 29 -18.66 2.72 -16.31
C LYS A 29 -17.46 3.66 -16.31
N THR A 30 -17.47 4.62 -15.39
CA THR A 30 -16.38 5.60 -15.22
C THR A 30 -15.49 5.18 -14.05
N LEU A 31 -14.19 5.05 -14.31
CA LEU A 31 -13.21 4.64 -13.29
C LEU A 31 -12.76 5.82 -12.41
N LYS A 32 -12.04 5.55 -11.31
CA LYS A 32 -11.46 6.61 -10.45
C LYS A 32 -10.46 7.52 -11.19
N CYS A 33 -9.86 7.04 -12.27
CA CYS A 33 -8.98 7.81 -13.15
C CYS A 33 -9.76 8.60 -14.22
N LEU A 34 -11.10 8.66 -14.12
CA LEU A 34 -12.03 9.37 -14.99
C LEU A 34 -12.16 8.85 -16.44
N HIS A 35 -11.42 7.79 -16.79
CA HIS A 35 -11.63 7.07 -18.05
C HIS A 35 -12.93 6.26 -18.01
N SER A 36 -13.65 6.27 -19.14
CA SER A 36 -14.95 5.61 -19.30
C SER A 36 -14.88 4.47 -20.30
N PHE A 37 -15.59 3.38 -20.03
CA PHE A 37 -15.67 2.19 -20.88
C PHE A 37 -17.08 1.63 -20.85
N CYS A 38 -17.39 0.69 -21.75
CA CYS A 38 -18.55 -0.19 -21.55
C CYS A 38 -18.37 -1.00 -20.27
N SER A 39 -19.43 -1.14 -19.46
CA SER A 39 -19.39 -1.91 -18.20
C SER A 39 -18.86 -3.33 -18.40
N GLU A 40 -19.40 -4.06 -19.38
CA GLU A 40 -19.00 -5.44 -19.69
C GLU A 40 -17.54 -5.55 -20.16
N CYS A 41 -17.08 -4.58 -20.95
CA CYS A 41 -15.70 -4.54 -21.44
C CYS A 41 -14.72 -4.38 -20.30
N ILE A 42 -14.93 -3.38 -19.42
CA ILE A 42 -13.98 -3.13 -18.33
C ILE A 42 -14.04 -4.21 -17.24
N ASP A 43 -15.21 -4.79 -16.99
CA ASP A 43 -15.34 -5.90 -16.03
C ASP A 43 -14.63 -7.16 -16.53
N SER A 44 -14.64 -7.41 -17.85
CA SER A 44 -13.86 -8.50 -18.45
C SER A 44 -12.35 -8.29 -18.31
N VAL A 45 -11.86 -7.05 -18.48
CA VAL A 45 -10.44 -6.72 -18.24
C VAL A 45 -10.08 -6.92 -16.75
N PHE A 46 -10.94 -6.44 -15.85
CA PHE A 46 -10.66 -6.49 -14.41
C PHE A 46 -10.60 -7.90 -13.82
N LYS A 47 -11.21 -8.90 -14.46
CA LYS A 47 -11.03 -10.32 -14.10
C LYS A 47 -9.58 -10.80 -14.19
N PHE A 48 -8.80 -10.22 -15.09
CA PHE A 48 -7.40 -10.61 -15.31
C PHE A 48 -6.41 -9.59 -14.73
N LYS A 49 -6.70 -8.30 -14.93
CA LYS A 49 -5.87 -7.20 -14.45
C LYS A 49 -6.77 -6.03 -14.06
N PRO A 50 -6.96 -5.75 -12.76
CA PRO A 50 -7.79 -4.65 -12.33
C PRO A 50 -7.03 -3.33 -12.45
N ALA A 51 -6.66 -2.95 -13.67
CA ALA A 51 -6.01 -1.70 -14.00
C ALA A 51 -6.64 -1.09 -15.26
N CYS A 52 -6.73 0.23 -15.32
CA CYS A 52 -7.28 0.97 -16.44
C CYS A 52 -6.48 0.66 -17.73
N PRO A 53 -7.12 0.25 -18.85
CA PRO A 53 -6.44 0.03 -20.12
C PRO A 53 -5.73 1.26 -20.70
N ILE A 54 -6.17 2.46 -20.35
CA ILE A 54 -5.65 3.72 -20.90
C ILE A 54 -4.44 4.22 -20.12
N CYS A 55 -4.55 4.33 -18.80
CA CYS A 55 -3.52 4.94 -17.95
C CYS A 55 -2.88 3.98 -16.94
N ASN A 56 -3.28 2.71 -16.94
CA ASN A 56 -2.78 1.67 -16.04
C ASN A 56 -3.00 1.95 -14.54
N THR A 57 -3.86 2.91 -14.18
CA THR A 57 -4.28 3.13 -12.79
C THR A 57 -4.96 1.87 -12.27
N TYR A 58 -4.50 1.35 -11.13
CA TYR A 58 -5.06 0.14 -10.52
C TYR A 58 -6.40 0.44 -9.82
N HIS A 59 -7.37 -0.45 -9.98
CA HIS A 59 -8.76 -0.32 -9.51
C HIS A 59 -9.23 -1.49 -8.63
N GLY A 60 -8.34 -2.44 -8.32
CA GLY A 60 -8.60 -3.52 -7.38
C GLY A 60 -8.18 -3.20 -5.94
N GLU A 61 -8.33 -4.17 -5.05
CA GLU A 61 -7.63 -4.15 -3.77
C GLU A 61 -6.21 -4.69 -3.94
N TYR A 62 -5.22 -3.86 -3.65
CA TYR A 62 -3.82 -4.29 -3.67
C TYR A 62 -3.57 -5.21 -2.46
N THR A 63 -3.30 -6.49 -2.73
CA THR A 63 -2.96 -7.50 -1.74
C THR A 63 -1.53 -7.99 -1.92
N GLY A 64 -0.89 -8.39 -0.83
CA GLY A 64 0.48 -8.91 -0.85
C GLY A 64 0.55 -10.42 -0.64
N THR A 65 1.77 -10.91 -0.41
CA THR A 65 2.12 -12.33 -0.27
C THR A 65 2.51 -12.70 1.16
N GLN A 66 2.02 -11.97 2.16
CA GLN A 66 2.18 -12.35 3.56
C GLN A 66 1.55 -13.73 3.82
N PRO A 67 2.23 -14.69 4.47
CA PRO A 67 1.61 -15.96 4.84
C PRO A 67 0.52 -15.80 5.91
N GLU A 68 -0.31 -16.83 6.12
CA GLU A 68 -1.29 -16.81 7.21
C GLU A 68 -0.61 -16.70 8.59
N GLY A 69 -1.16 -15.84 9.44
CA GLY A 69 -0.65 -15.57 10.78
C GLY A 69 -1.59 -14.66 11.56
N THR A 70 -1.16 -14.21 12.72
CA THR A 70 -1.95 -13.38 13.63
C THR A 70 -1.26 -12.04 13.92
N MET A 71 -2.09 -11.02 14.13
CA MET A 71 -1.71 -9.71 14.64
C MET A 71 -2.53 -9.42 15.88
N THR A 72 -1.89 -9.38 17.04
CA THR A 72 -2.53 -9.00 18.31
C THR A 72 -2.05 -7.64 18.75
N VAL A 73 -2.94 -6.88 19.40
CA VAL A 73 -2.67 -5.50 19.82
C VAL A 73 -3.03 -5.37 21.28
N THR A 74 -2.10 -4.88 22.09
CA THR A 74 -2.30 -4.61 23.51
C THR A 74 -1.85 -3.20 23.86
N GLN A 75 -2.42 -2.66 24.93
CA GLN A 75 -1.99 -1.38 25.49
C GLN A 75 -1.08 -1.63 26.69
N SER A 76 -0.10 -0.75 26.86
CA SER A 76 0.86 -0.77 27.95
C SER A 76 1.03 0.63 28.50
N TRP A 77 1.28 0.70 29.81
CA TRP A 77 1.59 1.94 30.54
C TRP A 77 3.05 2.39 30.35
N LEU A 78 3.84 1.66 29.57
CA LEU A 78 5.19 2.04 29.23
C LEU A 78 5.17 3.31 28.37
N ASN A 79 6.01 4.28 28.74
CA ASN A 79 6.22 5.48 27.95
C ASN A 79 7.33 5.21 26.93
N LEU A 80 7.11 5.62 25.68
CA LEU A 80 8.15 5.56 24.65
C LEU A 80 8.98 6.86 24.69
N PRO A 81 10.32 6.79 24.49
CA PRO A 81 11.14 7.99 24.42
C PRO A 81 10.63 8.98 23.35
N GLY A 82 10.39 10.23 23.75
CA GLY A 82 9.79 11.29 22.93
C GLY A 82 8.26 11.33 22.93
N PHE A 83 7.61 10.45 23.69
CA PHE A 83 6.15 10.36 23.87
C PHE A 83 5.80 10.09 25.34
N GLU A 84 6.42 10.82 26.27
CA GLU A 84 6.34 10.59 27.72
C GLU A 84 4.93 10.86 28.30
N HIS A 85 4.07 11.55 27.55
CA HIS A 85 2.69 11.86 27.92
C HIS A 85 1.67 10.88 27.32
N CYS A 86 2.14 9.85 26.61
CA CYS A 86 1.31 8.87 25.92
C CYS A 86 1.68 7.46 26.38
N GLY A 87 0.69 6.56 26.45
CA GLY A 87 0.97 5.14 26.68
C GLY A 87 1.69 4.51 25.48
N CYS A 88 1.77 3.19 25.47
CA CYS A 88 2.37 2.42 24.39
C CYS A 88 1.39 1.37 23.86
N ILE A 89 1.24 1.32 22.55
CA ILE A 89 0.57 0.24 21.82
C ILE A 89 1.63 -0.78 21.46
N VAL A 90 1.44 -2.02 21.92
CA VAL A 90 2.27 -3.16 21.56
C VAL A 90 1.55 -3.98 20.51
N ILE A 91 2.20 -4.20 19.38
CA ILE A 91 1.70 -5.03 18.29
C ILE A 91 2.55 -6.29 18.24
N GLN A 92 1.93 -7.46 18.33
CA GLN A 92 2.61 -8.74 18.21
C GLN A 92 2.12 -9.49 16.99
N TYR A 93 3.06 -9.83 16.12
CA TYR A 93 2.84 -10.68 14.96
C TYR A 93 3.32 -12.09 15.26
N SER A 94 2.54 -13.09 14.87
CA SER A 94 2.91 -14.49 14.97
C SER A 94 2.58 -15.25 13.71
N PHE A 95 3.57 -15.93 13.14
CA PHE A 95 3.43 -16.73 11.94
C PHE A 95 3.99 -18.13 12.19
N PRO A 96 3.19 -19.19 11.99
CA PRO A 96 3.70 -20.56 12.03
C PRO A 96 4.62 -20.84 10.84
N SER A 97 5.42 -21.91 10.95
CA SER A 97 6.12 -22.47 9.79
C SER A 97 5.11 -23.07 8.82
N GLY A 98 5.41 -23.04 7.52
CA GLY A 98 4.49 -23.54 6.50
C GLY A 98 5.18 -23.92 5.20
N ILE A 99 4.35 -24.09 4.16
CA ILE A 99 4.77 -24.38 2.78
C ILE A 99 4.41 -23.18 1.90
N GLN A 100 5.34 -22.79 1.03
CA GLN A 100 5.12 -21.71 0.08
C GLN A 100 4.00 -22.07 -0.92
N GLY A 101 2.96 -21.24 -0.97
CA GLY A 101 1.94 -21.27 -2.01
C GLY A 101 2.43 -20.77 -3.38
N PRO A 102 1.57 -20.83 -4.42
CA PRO A 102 1.91 -20.42 -5.80
C PRO A 102 2.32 -18.94 -5.94
N GLU A 103 1.93 -18.09 -5.01
CA GLU A 103 2.24 -16.66 -5.00
C GLU A 103 3.65 -16.33 -4.48
N HIS A 104 4.34 -17.31 -3.89
CA HIS A 104 5.65 -17.13 -3.27
C HIS A 104 6.80 -17.51 -4.22
N PRO A 105 8.04 -17.09 -3.93
CA PRO A 105 9.18 -17.30 -4.84
C PRO A 105 9.49 -18.77 -5.16
N ASN A 106 9.29 -19.68 -4.22
CA ASN A 106 9.58 -21.11 -4.39
C ASN A 106 8.38 -21.98 -3.94
N PRO A 107 7.32 -22.11 -4.77
CA PRO A 107 6.14 -22.89 -4.42
C PRO A 107 6.49 -24.34 -4.02
N GLY A 108 5.84 -24.86 -2.98
CA GLY A 108 6.10 -26.20 -2.43
C GLY A 108 7.29 -26.29 -1.47
N VAL A 109 8.13 -25.25 -1.36
CA VAL A 109 9.27 -25.23 -0.43
C VAL A 109 8.83 -24.75 0.95
N ARG A 110 9.40 -25.34 2.01
CA ARG A 110 9.11 -24.94 3.40
C ARG A 110 9.66 -23.54 3.69
N TYR A 111 8.97 -22.82 4.57
CA TYR A 111 9.49 -21.63 5.24
C TYR A 111 9.37 -21.77 6.75
N SER A 112 10.27 -21.12 7.49
CA SER A 112 10.24 -21.09 8.95
C SER A 112 9.32 -19.99 9.47
N GLY A 113 8.57 -20.31 10.52
CA GLY A 113 7.73 -19.37 11.25
C GLY A 113 8.55 -18.28 11.96
N THR A 114 7.87 -17.24 12.40
CA THR A 114 8.49 -16.12 13.11
C THR A 114 7.51 -15.43 14.04
N SER A 115 8.03 -14.73 15.04
CA SER A 115 7.25 -13.81 15.86
C SER A 115 8.00 -12.49 15.95
N ARG A 116 7.27 -11.37 15.87
CA ARG A 116 7.85 -10.04 15.92
C ARG A 116 6.97 -9.13 16.75
N THR A 117 7.61 -8.27 17.53
CA THR A 117 6.93 -7.26 18.33
C THR A 117 7.29 -5.88 17.81
N ALA A 118 6.28 -5.02 17.73
CA ALA A 118 6.40 -3.63 17.34
C ALA A 118 5.71 -2.70 18.34
N TYR A 119 6.14 -1.44 18.37
CA TYR A 119 5.67 -0.45 19.33
C TYR A 119 5.23 0.83 18.62
N LEU A 120 4.10 1.40 19.05
CA LEU A 120 3.62 2.73 18.67
C LEU A 120 3.26 3.52 19.93
N PRO A 121 3.39 4.85 19.94
CA PRO A 121 2.82 5.62 21.04
C PRO A 121 1.29 5.52 21.02
N ASP A 122 0.67 5.44 22.19
CA ASP A 122 -0.77 5.48 22.35
C ASP A 122 -1.27 6.94 22.37
N CYS A 123 -1.13 7.59 21.22
CA CYS A 123 -1.63 8.94 20.97
C CYS A 123 -2.54 8.94 19.73
N LYS A 124 -3.17 10.09 19.42
CA LYS A 124 -4.08 10.21 18.26
C LYS A 124 -3.40 9.77 16.95
N GLU A 125 -2.15 10.16 16.75
CA GLU A 125 -1.35 9.82 15.57
C GLU A 125 -0.99 8.33 15.55
N GLY A 126 -0.56 7.77 16.68
CA GLY A 126 -0.24 6.34 16.79
C GLY A 126 -1.46 5.44 16.56
N GLN A 127 -2.64 5.85 17.01
CA GLN A 127 -3.91 5.17 16.73
C GLN A 127 -4.28 5.23 15.23
N LYS A 128 -4.01 6.34 14.54
CA LYS A 128 -4.17 6.42 13.08
C LYS A 128 -3.23 5.45 12.36
N VAL A 129 -1.96 5.37 12.77
CA VAL A 129 -1.00 4.42 12.23
C VAL A 129 -1.44 2.98 12.49
N LEU A 130 -1.93 2.66 13.70
CA LEU A 130 -2.43 1.33 14.04
C LEU A 130 -3.57 0.88 13.10
N LYS A 131 -4.52 1.78 12.79
CA LYS A 131 -5.62 1.49 11.85
C LYS A 131 -5.09 1.14 10.46
N LEU A 132 -4.10 1.89 9.97
CA LEU A 132 -3.46 1.61 8.68
C LEU A 132 -2.71 0.27 8.68
N LEU A 133 -2.00 -0.05 9.78
CA LEU A 133 -1.28 -1.31 9.91
C LEU A 133 -2.21 -2.53 9.98
N LYS A 134 -3.35 -2.42 10.66
CA LYS A 134 -4.39 -3.47 10.64
C LYS A 134 -4.88 -3.71 9.20
N LYS A 135 -5.26 -2.64 8.50
CA LYS A 135 -5.69 -2.73 7.09
C LYS A 135 -4.60 -3.32 6.18
N ALA A 136 -3.34 -2.96 6.40
CA ALA A 136 -2.20 -3.52 5.66
C ALA A 136 -1.99 -5.01 5.97
N PHE A 137 -2.15 -5.43 7.23
CA PHE A 137 -2.06 -6.82 7.65
C PHE A 137 -3.18 -7.66 7.03
N ASP A 138 -4.42 -7.16 7.07
CA ASP A 138 -5.59 -7.82 6.45
C ASP A 138 -5.40 -7.99 4.95
N ARG A 139 -4.72 -7.03 4.31
CA ARG A 139 -4.35 -7.07 2.89
C ARG A 139 -3.07 -7.83 2.59
N ARG A 140 -2.50 -8.54 3.56
CA ARG A 140 -1.28 -9.36 3.40
C ARG A 140 -0.04 -8.54 2.97
N LEU A 141 0.07 -7.28 3.39
CA LEU A 141 1.09 -6.33 2.93
C LEU A 141 2.25 -6.09 3.90
N ILE A 142 2.16 -6.51 5.17
CA ILE A 142 3.20 -6.22 6.18
C ILE A 142 4.42 -7.11 5.99
N PHE A 143 4.20 -8.37 5.66
CA PHE A 143 5.24 -9.38 5.49
C PHE A 143 5.22 -10.01 4.10
N THR A 144 6.30 -10.71 3.78
CA THR A 144 6.43 -11.55 2.59
C THR A 144 7.38 -12.70 2.89
N ILE A 145 7.42 -13.70 2.01
CA ILE A 145 8.44 -14.75 2.02
C ILE A 145 9.52 -14.38 1.02
N GLY A 146 10.77 -14.33 1.47
CA GLY A 146 11.88 -14.00 0.60
C GLY A 146 13.22 -14.21 1.26
N ARG A 147 14.18 -13.39 0.84
CA ARG A 147 15.53 -13.36 1.41
C ARG A 147 15.60 -12.32 2.52
N SER A 148 15.99 -12.75 3.72
CA SER A 148 16.31 -11.84 4.82
C SER A 148 17.54 -11.01 4.46
N VAL A 149 17.41 -9.69 4.50
CA VAL A 149 18.53 -8.77 4.22
C VAL A 149 19.61 -8.89 5.31
N THR A 150 19.21 -9.06 6.57
CA THR A 150 20.14 -9.06 7.71
C THR A 150 20.89 -10.38 7.87
N THR A 151 20.24 -11.51 7.57
CA THR A 151 20.82 -12.85 7.77
C THR A 151 21.20 -13.55 6.47
N GLY A 152 20.77 -13.02 5.31
CA GLY A 152 21.01 -13.62 4.00
C GLY A 152 20.21 -14.89 3.71
N LEU A 153 19.42 -15.39 4.68
CA LEU A 153 18.64 -16.63 4.57
C LEU A 153 17.47 -16.45 3.58
N ASN A 154 17.28 -17.44 2.71
CA ASN A 154 16.13 -17.54 1.82
C ASN A 154 14.97 -18.30 2.46
N ASN A 155 13.77 -18.19 1.89
CA ASN A 155 12.57 -18.90 2.32
C ASN A 155 12.18 -18.58 3.77
N VAL A 156 12.33 -17.32 4.16
CA VAL A 156 11.96 -16.83 5.50
C VAL A 156 10.98 -15.68 5.41
N ILE A 157 10.19 -15.52 6.46
CA ILE A 157 9.25 -14.41 6.61
C ILE A 157 10.03 -13.13 6.94
N THR A 158 9.94 -12.15 6.06
CA THR A 158 10.60 -10.85 6.16
C THR A 158 9.60 -9.71 6.03
N TRP A 159 9.99 -8.52 6.47
CA TRP A 159 9.21 -7.30 6.25
C TRP A 159 9.05 -7.03 4.75
N ASN A 160 7.89 -6.52 4.36
CA ASN A 160 7.56 -6.11 2.99
C ASN A 160 7.51 -4.58 2.92
N ASP A 161 8.68 -3.95 3.03
CA ASP A 161 8.94 -2.50 2.98
C ASP A 161 8.21 -1.61 4.02
N ILE A 162 7.36 -2.18 4.87
CA ILE A 162 6.73 -1.48 6.01
C ILE A 162 7.52 -1.78 7.28
N HIS A 163 8.55 -0.98 7.53
CA HIS A 163 9.39 -1.14 8.71
C HIS A 163 8.71 -0.66 10.00
N HIS A 164 8.87 -1.46 11.06
CA HIS A 164 8.32 -1.19 12.38
C HIS A 164 9.42 -0.88 13.39
N LYS A 165 9.08 -0.11 14.43
CA LYS A 165 9.93 0.05 15.61
C LYS A 165 9.83 -1.22 16.47
N THR A 166 10.88 -2.03 16.51
CA THR A 166 10.89 -3.33 17.21
C THR A 166 11.62 -3.31 18.56
N ASN A 167 12.07 -2.14 19.00
CA ASN A 167 12.70 -1.95 20.31
C ASN A 167 12.16 -0.66 20.95
N ILE A 168 11.97 -0.67 22.26
CA ILE A 168 11.53 0.48 23.05
C ILE A 168 12.67 1.50 23.23
N ASP A 169 13.90 1.00 23.35
CA ASP A 169 15.11 1.78 23.59
C ASP A 169 16.09 1.77 22.41
N GLY A 170 16.97 2.77 22.39
CA GLY A 170 17.98 2.96 21.34
C GLY A 170 17.54 4.03 20.35
N GLY A 171 18.40 5.04 20.18
CA GLY A 171 18.19 6.16 19.27
C GLY A 171 18.12 5.76 17.79
N PRO A 172 18.21 6.73 16.87
CA PRO A 172 17.74 6.57 15.51
C PRO A 172 18.30 5.37 14.70
N GLN A 173 19.47 4.88 15.13
CA GLN A 173 20.32 4.00 14.36
C GLN A 173 20.35 2.54 14.84
N ARG A 174 19.56 2.14 15.84
CA ARG A 174 19.52 0.71 16.27
C ARG A 174 18.23 -0.05 15.99
N VAL A 175 17.14 0.62 15.63
CA VAL A 175 15.95 0.17 14.84
C VAL A 175 14.88 1.27 14.88
N SER A 176 15.29 2.54 14.78
CA SER A 176 14.32 3.63 14.90
C SER A 176 13.62 3.88 13.58
N LEU A 177 12.32 4.11 13.67
CA LEU A 177 11.72 5.24 12.99
C LEU A 177 11.00 6.05 14.06
N ALA A 178 11.45 7.29 14.28
CA ALA A 178 10.62 8.29 14.96
C ALA A 178 9.30 8.42 14.20
N VAL A 179 8.19 8.62 14.90
CA VAL A 179 6.83 8.65 14.32
C VAL A 179 6.70 9.64 13.14
N GLY A 180 7.54 10.68 13.08
CA GLY A 180 7.62 11.61 11.94
C GLY A 180 8.29 11.07 10.67
N ARG A 181 9.13 10.03 10.78
CA ARG A 181 9.79 9.35 9.63
C ARG A 181 8.95 8.20 9.07
N THR A 182 7.96 7.72 9.83
CA THR A 182 7.06 6.63 9.42
C THR A 182 6.26 7.00 8.17
N LEU A 183 5.86 8.27 8.01
CA LEU A 183 5.12 8.72 6.83
C LEU A 183 6.00 8.75 5.56
N ALA A 184 7.28 9.12 5.66
CA ALA A 184 8.16 9.29 4.50
C ALA A 184 8.75 7.98 3.94
N HIS A 185 8.95 6.95 4.77
CA HIS A 185 9.42 5.64 4.29
C HIS A 185 8.31 4.60 4.12
N CYS A 186 7.14 4.78 4.73
CA CYS A 186 5.95 4.03 4.34
C CYS A 186 5.34 4.56 3.04
N LEU A 187 5.89 5.60 2.40
CA LEU A 187 5.31 6.25 1.22
C LEU A 187 4.88 5.28 0.11
N PRO A 188 5.60 4.20 -0.25
CA PRO A 188 5.14 3.28 -1.29
C PRO A 188 3.90 2.48 -0.85
N ALA A 189 3.96 1.82 0.31
CA ALA A 189 2.86 1.00 0.80
C ALA A 189 1.67 1.82 1.31
N CYS A 190 1.91 2.98 1.93
CA CYS A 190 0.87 3.95 2.25
C CYS A 190 0.26 4.55 0.97
N LEU A 191 1.01 4.91 -0.07
CA LEU A 191 0.39 5.31 -1.35
C LEU A 191 -0.47 4.17 -1.91
N LEU A 192 0.00 2.92 -1.83
CA LEU A 192 -0.76 1.76 -2.35
C LEU A 192 -2.05 1.51 -1.54
N ILE A 193 -1.99 1.63 -0.21
CA ILE A 193 -3.16 1.51 0.67
C ILE A 193 -4.11 2.72 0.50
N LEU A 194 -3.58 3.93 0.33
CA LEU A 194 -4.36 5.17 0.19
C LEU A 194 -4.98 5.31 -1.22
N SER A 195 -4.27 4.90 -2.28
CA SER A 195 -4.79 4.91 -3.67
C SER A 195 -6.00 4.00 -3.86
N SER A 196 -6.05 2.86 -3.14
CA SER A 196 -7.26 2.02 -3.10
C SER A 196 -8.41 2.64 -2.30
N SER A 197 -8.12 3.53 -1.34
CA SER A 197 -9.11 4.12 -0.41
C SER A 197 -9.75 5.42 -0.92
N GLY A 198 -9.42 5.89 -2.14
CA GLY A 198 -10.04 7.10 -2.73
C GLY A 198 -9.48 8.44 -2.24
N ALA A 199 -8.59 8.44 -1.24
CA ALA A 199 -7.96 9.65 -0.74
C ALA A 199 -6.97 10.24 -1.76
N ARG A 200 -7.21 11.49 -2.19
CA ARG A 200 -6.23 12.27 -2.97
C ARG A 200 -5.07 12.68 -2.06
N ALA A 201 -3.88 12.14 -2.31
CA ALA A 201 -2.65 12.80 -1.90
C ALA A 201 -2.31 13.84 -2.97
N THR A 202 -2.44 15.14 -2.66
CA THR A 202 -1.84 16.19 -3.50
C THR A 202 -0.32 16.07 -3.37
N GLN A 203 0.30 15.51 -4.41
CA GLN A 203 1.73 15.26 -4.48
C GLN A 203 2.47 16.61 -4.62
N SER A 204 2.93 17.16 -3.50
CA SER A 204 4.00 18.15 -3.52
C SER A 204 5.33 17.41 -3.60
N GLN A 205 5.93 17.39 -4.78
CA GLN A 205 7.28 16.92 -5.03
C GLN A 205 8.29 17.61 -4.11
N THR A 206 9.03 16.84 -3.33
CA THR A 206 10.44 17.12 -3.03
C THR A 206 11.11 15.83 -2.57
N TYR A 207 11.93 15.26 -3.46
CA TYR A 207 12.97 14.30 -3.11
C TYR A 207 14.25 15.10 -2.94
N LEU A 208 14.91 15.01 -1.78
CA LEU A 208 16.32 15.33 -1.63
C LEU A 208 16.82 14.76 -0.29
N SER A 209 17.76 13.83 -0.41
CA SER A 209 18.65 13.38 0.66
C SER A 209 19.64 14.51 0.97
N ILE A 210 19.88 14.82 2.26
CA ILE A 210 21.16 15.28 2.82
C ILE A 210 21.09 15.13 4.35
N TRP A 211 22.17 14.59 4.92
CA TRP A 211 22.41 14.51 6.36
C TRP A 211 22.88 15.86 6.90
N GLY A 212 22.43 16.22 8.09
CA GLY A 212 23.10 17.21 8.93
C GLY A 212 22.25 18.43 9.27
N GLN A 213 21.97 18.53 10.58
CA GLN A 213 21.47 19.69 11.29
C GLN A 213 19.96 19.97 11.17
N GLY A 214 19.35 20.12 12.35
CA GLY A 214 17.93 20.10 12.55
C GLY A 214 17.22 21.28 11.90
N THR A 215 16.28 20.99 11.01
CA THR A 215 15.04 21.74 10.85
C THR A 215 14.01 20.76 10.28
N LEU A 216 12.94 20.48 11.01
CA LEU A 216 11.85 19.58 10.60
C LEU A 216 10.74 20.43 9.94
N LEU A 217 10.59 20.32 8.62
CA LEU A 217 9.40 20.77 7.92
C LEU A 217 8.24 19.82 8.26
N PHE A 218 7.16 20.39 8.81
CA PHE A 218 5.89 19.71 8.98
C PHE A 218 5.26 19.42 7.61
N VAL A 219 5.04 18.15 7.27
CA VAL A 219 4.01 17.80 6.28
C VAL A 219 2.69 17.76 7.03
N SER A 220 1.97 18.89 7.02
CA SER A 220 0.60 18.95 7.50
C SER A 220 -0.30 18.24 6.48
N LEU A 221 -0.63 16.97 6.72
CA LEU A 221 -1.70 16.29 6.01
C LEU A 221 -3.03 16.76 6.62
N HIS A 222 -3.65 17.78 6.02
CA HIS A 222 -5.04 18.10 6.31
C HIS A 222 -5.92 16.94 5.82
N TYR A 223 -6.50 16.19 6.76
CA TYR A 223 -7.47 15.15 6.50
C TYR A 223 -8.87 15.77 6.64
N ASN A 224 -9.72 15.64 5.63
CA ASN A 224 -11.13 15.98 5.76
C ASN A 224 -11.81 14.83 6.52
N GLU A 225 -12.44 15.12 7.66
CA GLU A 225 -13.01 14.10 8.57
C GLU A 225 -14.27 13.41 8.02
N ASP A 226 -14.80 13.84 6.88
CA ASP A 226 -16.11 13.39 6.36
C ASP A 226 -16.11 12.05 5.62
N GLU A 227 -14.95 11.46 5.27
CA GLU A 227 -14.90 10.20 4.48
C GLU A 227 -14.68 8.91 5.31
N LEU A 228 -14.60 9.00 6.64
CA LEU A 228 -14.35 7.84 7.52
C LEU A 228 -15.63 7.13 8.03
N HIS A 229 -16.81 7.48 7.52
CA HIS A 229 -18.10 6.94 8.00
C HIS A 229 -18.94 6.15 6.96
N GLN A 230 -18.37 5.76 5.82
CA GLN A 230 -19.06 4.86 4.90
C GLN A 230 -18.13 3.74 4.43
N THR A 231 -18.10 2.66 5.19
CA THR A 231 -18.24 1.24 4.79
C THR A 231 -17.91 0.35 5.98
#